data_AF-A0A7I7XY93-F1
#
_entry.id   AF-A0A7I7XY93-F1
#
_cell.length_a   1.000
_cell.length_b   1.000
_cell.length_c   1.000
_cell.angle_alpha   90.00
_cell.angle_beta   90.00
_cell.angle_gamma   90.00
#
_symmetry.space_group_name_H-M   'P 1'
#
loop_
_entity.id
_entity.type
_entity.pdbx_description
1 polymer ?
#
loop_
_entity_poly.entity_id
_entity_poly.type
_entity_poly.pdbx_seq_one_letter_code
_entity_poly.pdbx_strand_id
1 'polypeptide(L)'
;MGAVTMPPFAQPAPPAPRPADTGRVLDIILTVLFLGVLLAGSGFIGLLTLYGFSMSTDSCYGDRCREEFVMPALLVEWGSIALGVLVAFGGVIYGAVRRRLMLVWPLVGIGLVLVGTAIAFALIDYAVGR
;
A
#
# COMPACT_ATOMS: atom_id res chain seq x y z
N MET A 1 9.88 51.39 57.53
CA MET A 1 9.09 50.84 56.41
C MET A 1 9.98 49.85 55.68
N GLY A 2 9.90 48.57 56.02
CA GLY A 2 10.69 47.52 55.38
C GLY A 2 9.96 47.00 54.15
N ALA A 3 10.59 47.07 52.99
CA ALA A 3 10.05 46.54 51.74
C ALA A 3 9.98 45.01 51.82
N VAL A 4 8.77 44.46 51.78
CA VAL A 4 8.54 43.01 51.65
C VAL A 4 8.82 42.65 50.19
N THR A 5 9.96 42.02 49.94
CA THR A 5 10.27 41.41 48.65
C THR A 5 9.55 40.07 48.57
N MET A 6 8.44 39.99 47.83
CA MET A 6 7.83 38.70 47.51
C MET A 6 8.78 37.90 46.59
N PRO A 7 9.04 36.62 46.87
CA PRO A 7 9.82 35.79 45.97
C PRO A 7 9.12 35.68 44.62
N PRO A 8 9.87 35.68 43.49
CA PRO A 8 9.28 35.58 42.16
C PRO A 8 8.46 34.31 42.08
N PHE A 9 7.21 34.44 41.61
CA PHE A 9 6.32 33.31 41.34
C PHE A 9 7.10 32.24 40.56
N ALA A 10 7.30 31.08 41.18
CA ALA A 10 7.93 29.94 40.52
C ALA A 10 7.04 29.56 39.33
N GLN A 11 7.52 29.84 38.11
CA GLN A 11 6.86 29.34 36.91
C GLN A 11 6.88 27.81 36.95
N PRO A 12 5.76 27.13 36.67
CA PRO A 12 5.77 25.67 36.55
C PRO A 12 6.83 25.28 35.51
N ALA A 13 7.74 24.40 35.89
CA ALA A 13 8.73 23.88 34.96
C ALA A 13 8.03 23.32 33.72
N PRO A 14 8.54 23.56 32.50
CA PRO A 14 7.93 23.01 31.30
C PRO A 14 7.82 21.48 31.44
N PRO A 15 6.70 20.88 31.01
CA PRO A 15 6.50 19.44 31.13
C PRO A 15 7.64 18.70 30.43
N ALA A 16 8.24 17.74 31.13
CA ALA A 16 9.30 16.92 30.57
C ALA A 16 8.83 16.26 29.25
N PRO A 17 9.65 16.25 28.19
CA PRO A 17 9.31 15.55 26.96
C PRO A 17 8.98 14.09 27.28
N ARG A 18 7.79 13.62 26.89
CA ARG A 18 7.48 12.20 26.97
C ARG A 18 8.47 11.45 26.06
N PRO A 19 9.13 10.39 26.54
CA PRO A 19 9.97 9.57 25.68
C PRO A 19 9.14 9.05 24.51
N ALA A 20 9.70 9.10 23.31
CA ALA A 20 9.07 8.54 22.12
C ALA A 20 8.82 7.04 22.37
N ASP A 21 7.57 6.62 22.30
CA ASP A 21 7.20 5.22 22.43
C ASP A 21 7.82 4.44 21.27
N THR A 22 8.78 3.57 21.56
CA THR A 22 9.52 2.77 20.58
C THR A 22 8.57 1.98 19.68
N GLY A 23 7.42 1.54 20.20
CA GLY A 23 6.40 0.85 19.41
C GLY A 23 5.77 1.73 18.33
N ARG A 24 5.60 3.02 18.60
CA ARG A 24 5.05 3.99 17.63
C ARG A 24 6.07 4.34 16.54
N VAL A 25 7.35 4.40 16.88
CA VAL A 25 8.43 4.61 15.90
C VAL A 25 8.54 3.42 14.95
N LEU A 26 8.49 2.20 15.49
CA LEU A 26 8.46 0.97 14.70
C LEU A 26 7.25 0.89 13.75
N ASP A 27 6.05 1.21 14.24
CA ASP A 27 4.82 1.22 13.41
C ASP A 27 4.96 2.19 12.22
N ILE A 28 5.53 3.38 12.44
CA ILE A 28 5.78 4.36 11.38
C ILE A 28 6.80 3.82 10.36
N ILE A 29 7.95 3.32 10.81
CA ILE A 29 9.01 2.82 9.92
C ILE A 29 8.47 1.65 9.08
N LEU A 30 7.80 0.68 9.71
CA LEU A 30 7.21 -0.46 9.02
C LEU A 30 6.15 0.01 8.02
N THR A 31 5.27 0.93 8.40
CA THR A 31 4.23 1.45 7.50
C THR A 31 4.83 2.11 6.26
N VAL A 32 5.87 2.93 6.42
CA VAL A 32 6.58 3.56 5.29
C VAL A 32 7.26 2.51 4.41
N LEU A 33 7.90 1.52 5.02
CA LEU A 33 8.60 0.46 4.31
C LEU A 33 7.63 -0.41 3.50
N PHE A 34 6.49 -0.81 4.07
CA PHE A 34 5.47 -1.56 3.36
C PHE A 34 4.75 -0.74 2.29
N LEU A 35 4.53 0.56 2.49
CA LEU A 35 4.04 1.45 1.43
C LEU A 35 5.03 1.54 0.27
N GLY A 36 6.33 1.66 0.58
CA GLY A 36 7.39 1.63 -0.42
C GLY A 36 7.41 0.32 -1.20
N VAL A 37 7.31 -0.82 -0.51
CA VAL A 37 7.21 -2.15 -1.13
C VAL A 37 5.95 -2.28 -1.98
N LEU A 38 4.80 -1.79 -1.51
CA LEU A 38 3.55 -1.81 -2.27
C LEU A 38 3.69 -1.03 -3.57
N LEU A 39 4.18 0.21 -3.51
CA LEU A 39 4.31 1.09 -4.69
C LEU A 39 5.36 0.60 -5.67
N ALA A 40 6.56 0.25 -5.18
CA ALA A 40 7.63 -0.27 -6.01
C ALA A 40 7.25 -1.63 -6.60
N GLY A 41 6.66 -2.51 -5.79
CA GLY A 41 6.16 -3.82 -6.21
C GLY A 41 5.04 -3.72 -7.23
N SER A 42 4.04 -2.86 -7.00
CA SER A 42 2.96 -2.65 -7.96
C SER A 42 3.44 -2.03 -9.26
N GLY A 43 4.41 -1.10 -9.20
CA GLY A 43 5.03 -0.52 -10.39
C GLY A 43 5.79 -1.57 -11.19
N PHE A 44 6.56 -2.42 -10.50
CA PHE A 44 7.29 -3.51 -11.14
C PHE A 44 6.35 -4.55 -11.76
N ILE A 45 5.31 -4.99 -11.03
CA ILE A 45 4.30 -5.92 -11.52
C ILE A 45 3.55 -5.33 -12.72
N GLY A 46 3.12 -4.06 -12.65
CA GLY A 46 2.45 -3.38 -13.76
C GLY A 46 3.31 -3.30 -15.02
N LEU A 47 4.62 -3.10 -14.88
CA LEU A 47 5.56 -3.18 -16.02
C LEU A 47 5.64 -4.60 -16.56
N LEU A 48 5.78 -5.60 -15.70
CA LEU A 48 5.84 -7.01 -16.11
C LEU A 48 4.57 -7.46 -16.83
N THR A 49 3.39 -7.02 -16.40
CA THR A 49 2.13 -7.42 -17.02
C THR A 49 1.90 -6.69 -18.34
N LEU A 50 2.34 -5.45 -18.51
CA LEU A 50 2.34 -4.77 -19.81
C LEU A 50 3.12 -5.54 -20.88
N TYR A 51 4.38 -5.86 -20.60
CA TYR A 51 5.24 -6.57 -21.56
C TYR A 51 4.94 -8.06 -21.62
N GLY A 52 4.65 -8.68 -20.49
CA GLY A 52 4.39 -10.11 -20.38
C GLY A 52 3.09 -10.50 -21.06
N PHE A 53 2.02 -9.73 -20.87
CA PHE A 53 0.75 -10.04 -21.53
C PHE A 53 0.85 -9.83 -23.04
N SER A 54 1.51 -8.76 -23.51
CA SER A 54 1.72 -8.56 -24.95
C SER A 54 2.51 -9.71 -25.58
N MET A 55 3.61 -10.15 -24.95
CA MET A 55 4.40 -11.28 -25.43
C MET A 55 3.64 -12.61 -25.37
N SER A 56 2.80 -12.81 -24.36
CA SER A 56 1.98 -14.03 -24.26
C SER A 56 0.95 -14.11 -25.40
N THR A 57 0.39 -12.95 -25.77
CA THR A 57 -0.59 -12.85 -26.85
C THR A 57 0.03 -12.91 -28.24
N ASP A 58 1.34 -12.66 -28.41
CA ASP A 58 2.02 -12.84 -29.72
C ASP A 58 1.96 -14.29 -30.22
N SER A 59 1.84 -15.26 -29.29
CA SER A 59 1.69 -16.68 -29.65
C SER A 59 0.28 -17.04 -30.14
N CYS A 60 -0.69 -16.12 -29.98
CA CYS A 60 -2.04 -16.27 -30.46
C CYS A 60 -2.14 -15.85 -31.94
N TYR A 61 -2.15 -16.84 -32.84
CA TYR A 61 -2.44 -16.64 -34.25
C TYR A 61 -3.82 -17.24 -34.64
N GLY A 62 -4.68 -16.42 -35.24
CA GLY A 62 -6.01 -16.82 -35.73
C GLY A 62 -7.01 -17.12 -34.61
N ASP A 63 -8.01 -17.97 -34.89
CA ASP A 63 -9.12 -18.30 -33.97
C ASP A 63 -8.74 -19.14 -32.73
N ARG A 64 -7.44 -19.33 -32.45
CA ARG A 64 -6.99 -20.15 -31.32
C ARG A 64 -6.93 -19.40 -30.00
N CYS A 65 -7.12 -18.09 -30.00
CA CYS A 65 -7.10 -17.27 -28.79
C CYS A 65 -8.50 -16.94 -28.34
N ARG A 66 -8.78 -17.14 -27.05
CA ARG A 66 -10.00 -16.62 -26.44
C ARG A 66 -9.74 -15.19 -25.97
N GLU A 67 -9.74 -14.25 -26.93
CA GLU A 67 -9.49 -12.82 -26.69
C GLU A 67 -10.44 -12.21 -25.65
N GLU A 68 -11.61 -12.82 -25.48
CA GLU A 68 -12.61 -12.49 -24.46
C GLU A 68 -12.07 -12.48 -23.02
N PHE A 69 -10.95 -13.17 -22.74
CA PHE A 69 -10.31 -13.19 -21.41
C PHE A 69 -9.13 -12.22 -21.26
N VAL A 70 -8.59 -11.69 -22.36
CA VAL A 70 -7.40 -10.80 -22.34
C VAL A 70 -7.75 -9.43 -21.75
N MET A 71 -8.84 -8.81 -22.20
CA MET A 71 -9.26 -7.51 -21.68
C MET A 71 -9.71 -7.56 -20.20
N PRO A 72 -10.47 -8.57 -19.75
CA PRO A 72 -10.73 -8.79 -18.32
C PRO A 72 -9.45 -8.96 -17.49
N ALA A 73 -8.46 -9.71 -17.99
CA ALA A 73 -7.19 -9.90 -17.26
C ALA A 73 -6.48 -8.56 -17.02
N LEU A 74 -6.39 -7.71 -18.05
CA LEU A 74 -5.83 -6.36 -17.93
C LEU A 74 -6.63 -5.51 -16.93
N LEU A 75 -7.96 -5.51 -17.02
CA LEU A 75 -8.81 -4.75 -16.09
C LEU A 75 -8.65 -5.21 -14.64
N VAL A 76 -8.56 -6.52 -14.41
CA VAL A 76 -8.35 -7.10 -13.07
C VAL A 76 -6.97 -6.72 -12.53
N GLU A 77 -5.93 -6.80 -13.36
CA GLU A 77 -4.57 -6.44 -12.96
C GLU A 77 -4.48 -4.96 -12.53
N TRP A 78 -4.81 -4.05 -13.45
CA TRP A 78 -4.74 -2.61 -13.20
C TRP A 78 -5.74 -2.17 -12.13
N GLY A 79 -6.92 -2.79 -12.10
CA GLY A 79 -7.93 -2.57 -11.09
C GLY A 79 -7.45 -2.97 -9.69
N SER A 80 -6.77 -4.11 -9.56
CA SER A 80 -6.24 -4.57 -8.27
C SER A 80 -5.12 -3.67 -7.75
N ILE A 81 -4.25 -3.17 -8.64
CA ILE A 81 -3.21 -2.19 -8.30
C ILE A 81 -3.86 -0.90 -7.80
N ALA A 82 -4.80 -0.34 -8.57
CA ALA A 82 -5.48 0.90 -8.19
C ALA A 82 -6.22 0.74 -6.86
N LEU A 83 -6.96 -0.36 -6.69
CA LEU A 83 -7.74 -0.63 -5.49
C LEU A 83 -6.84 -0.89 -4.28
N GLY A 84 -5.76 -1.67 -4.45
CA GLY A 84 -4.78 -1.96 -3.40
C GLY A 84 -4.08 -0.68 -2.90
N VAL A 85 -3.70 0.22 -3.81
CA VAL A 85 -3.13 1.53 -3.48
C VAL A 85 -4.14 2.39 -2.73
N LEU A 86 -5.39 2.48 -3.21
CA LEU A 86 -6.44 3.26 -2.54
C LEU A 86 -6.73 2.75 -1.12
N VAL A 87 -6.80 1.43 -0.94
CA VAL A 87 -7.03 0.81 0.37
C VAL A 87 -5.85 1.07 1.31
N ALA A 88 -4.61 0.96 0.83
CA ALA A 88 -3.43 1.23 1.63
C ALA A 88 -3.37 2.69 2.07
N PHE A 89 -3.53 3.65 1.16
CA PHE A 89 -3.50 5.08 1.51
C PHE A 89 -4.68 5.49 2.38
N GLY A 90 -5.91 5.10 2.00
CA GLY A 90 -7.11 5.40 2.79
C GLY A 90 -7.04 4.80 4.19
N GLY A 91 -6.55 3.58 4.29
CA GLY A 91 -6.33 2.88 5.55
C GLY A 91 -5.28 3.53 6.44
N VAL A 92 -4.15 3.95 5.88
CA VAL A 92 -3.11 4.68 6.63
C VAL A 92 -3.63 6.03 7.12
N ILE A 93 -4.35 6.78 6.29
CA ILE A 93 -4.98 8.05 6.68
C ILE A 93 -5.98 7.82 7.82
N TYR A 94 -6.84 6.80 7.70
CA TYR A 94 -7.80 6.44 8.74
C TYR A 94 -7.10 6.02 10.05
N GLY A 95 -6.04 5.21 9.96
CA GLY A 95 -5.22 4.80 11.10
C GLY A 95 -4.55 5.98 11.80
N ALA A 96 -4.04 6.94 11.03
CA ALA A 96 -3.48 8.19 11.53
C ALA A 96 -4.50 9.03 12.30
N VAL A 97 -5.71 9.17 11.77
CA VAL A 97 -6.80 9.92 12.43
C VAL A 97 -7.24 9.21 13.72
N ARG A 98 -7.33 7.88 13.72
CA ARG A 98 -7.81 7.07 14.86
C ARG A 98 -6.72 6.72 15.88
N ARG A 99 -5.45 7.09 15.66
CA ARG A 99 -4.29 6.71 16.48
C ARG A 99 -4.20 5.19 16.72
N ARG A 100 -4.55 4.40 15.71
CA ARG A 100 -4.45 2.93 15.73
C ARG A 100 -3.30 2.47 14.84
N LEU A 101 -2.92 1.19 14.98
CA LEU A 101 -1.88 0.54 14.18
C LEU A 101 -2.08 0.82 12.69
N MET A 102 -1.08 1.45 12.07
CA MET A 102 -1.15 1.87 10.67
C MET A 102 -0.69 0.75 9.71
N LEU A 103 0.08 -0.20 10.23
CA LEU A 103 0.72 -1.29 9.48
C LEU A 103 -0.22 -2.27 8.78
N VAL A 104 -1.45 -2.47 9.30
CA VAL A 104 -2.36 -3.49 8.75
C VAL A 104 -2.81 -3.13 7.34
N TRP A 105 -2.93 -1.84 7.04
CA TRP A 105 -3.49 -1.37 5.76
C TRP A 105 -2.57 -1.58 4.56
N PRO A 106 -1.25 -1.28 4.63
CA PRO A 106 -0.31 -1.66 3.59
C PRO A 106 -0.31 -3.16 3.29
N LEU A 107 -0.40 -4.01 4.33
CA LEU A 107 -0.44 -5.47 4.15
C LEU A 107 -1.71 -5.92 3.42
N VAL A 108 -2.87 -5.34 3.75
CA VAL A 108 -4.11 -5.59 3.02
C VAL A 108 -3.98 -5.17 1.56
N GLY A 109 -3.41 -3.99 1.31
CA GLY A 109 -3.15 -3.51 -0.06
C GLY A 109 -2.26 -4.47 -0.85
N ILE A 110 -1.16 -4.95 -0.26
CA ILE A 110 -0.25 -5.92 -0.90
C ILE A 110 -0.99 -7.22 -1.21
N GLY A 111 -1.74 -7.76 -0.24
CA GLY A 111 -2.52 -8.98 -0.45
C GLY A 111 -3.53 -8.83 -1.60
N LEU A 112 -4.14 -7.66 -1.71
CA LEU A 112 -5.13 -7.38 -2.76
C LEU A 112 -4.51 -7.32 -4.15
N VAL A 113 -3.32 -6.72 -4.27
CA VAL A 113 -2.54 -6.75 -5.52
C VAL A 113 -2.16 -8.19 -5.86
N LEU A 114 -1.59 -8.95 -4.93
CA LEU A 114 -1.16 -10.34 -5.18
C LEU A 114 -2.32 -11.24 -5.63
N VAL A 115 -3.48 -11.12 -4.99
CA VAL A 115 -4.67 -11.89 -5.38
C VAL A 115 -5.19 -11.46 -6.75
N GLY A 116 -5.26 -10.15 -7.01
CA GLY A 116 -5.64 -9.63 -8.32
C GLY A 116 -4.72 -10.11 -9.42
N THR A 117 -3.41 -10.05 -9.19
CA THR A 117 -2.40 -10.54 -10.12
C THR A 117 -2.55 -12.03 -10.39
N ALA A 118 -2.72 -12.86 -9.35
CA ALA A 118 -2.95 -14.29 -9.55
C ALA A 118 -4.18 -14.59 -10.42
N ILE A 119 -5.27 -13.83 -10.24
CA ILE A 119 -6.49 -13.96 -11.06
C ILE A 119 -6.23 -13.50 -12.50
N ALA A 120 -5.51 -12.40 -12.70
CA ALA A 120 -5.16 -11.90 -14.03
C ALA A 120 -4.31 -12.89 -14.83
N PHE A 121 -3.29 -13.48 -14.19
CA PHE A 121 -2.48 -14.53 -14.82
C PHE A 121 -3.30 -15.77 -15.16
N ALA A 122 -4.20 -16.21 -14.26
CA ALA A 122 -5.07 -17.34 -14.55
C ALA A 122 -5.98 -17.07 -15.77
N LEU A 123 -6.51 -15.85 -15.91
CA LEU A 123 -7.30 -15.45 -17.07
C LEU A 123 -6.49 -15.49 -18.38
N ILE A 124 -5.22 -15.07 -18.33
CA ILE A 124 -4.31 -15.15 -19.49
C ILE A 124 -4.00 -16.61 -19.84
N ASP A 125 -3.77 -17.49 -18.86
CA ASP A 125 -3.56 -18.92 -19.12
C ASP A 125 -4.79 -19.54 -19.81
N TYR A 126 -6.00 -19.21 -19.33
CA TYR A 126 -7.25 -19.61 -20.00
C TYR A 126 -7.38 -19.06 -21.43
N ALA A 127 -6.91 -17.83 -21.67
CA ALA A 127 -6.94 -17.18 -22.98
C ALA A 127 -6.03 -17.90 -24.00
N VAL A 128 -4.84 -18.31 -23.55
CA VAL A 128 -3.80 -18.97 -24.36
C VAL A 128 -4.02 -20.50 -24.45
N GLY A 129 -4.94 -21.05 -23.65
CA GLY A 129 -5.33 -22.46 -23.72
C GLY A 129 -4.35 -23.40 -23.02
N ARG A 130 -3.65 -22.91 -22.00
CA ARG A 130 -2.88 -23.73 -21.04
C ARG A 130 -3.72 -24.00 -19.80
#